data_AF-A0A9E6MPG2-F1
#
_entry.id   AF-A0A9E6MPG2-F1
#
_cell.length_a   1.000
_cell.length_b   1.000
_cell.length_c   1.000
_cell.angle_alpha   90.00
_cell.angle_beta   90.00
_cell.angle_gamma   90.00
#
_symmetry.space_group_name_H-M   'P 1'
#
loop_
_entity.id
_entity.type
_entity.pdbx_description
1 polymer ?
#
loop_
_entity_poly.entity_id
_entity_poly.type
_entity_poly.pdbx_seq_one_letter_code
_entity_poly.pdbx_strand_id
1 'polypeptide(L)'
;MRAYDETYLFGAMETLGEAFDCAANRADMPPQRFFDLFVSTDIAEAFGSGSPRYVAGASGIELFLETCYRAGIDAGVALTDDVSIGDGAEYWCGWVLAYWQWASGRPFRTIARAITIDQVIALYHPWHEASEERFAEEMERRVRSQDAPLKAIREARGLTQRGLAEASGVSLRAIQQYEQRCKDINVARGVSLYALARALGCRIEDLFEYPLD
;
A
#
# COMPACT_ATOMS: atom_id res chain seq x y z
N MET A 1 7.42 13.47 0.05
CA MET A 1 8.39 12.94 1.03
C MET A 1 8.65 11.48 0.67
N ARG A 2 9.92 11.05 0.58
CA ARG A 2 10.28 9.64 0.33
C ARG A 2 10.19 8.85 1.64
N ALA A 3 9.87 7.55 1.57
CA ALA A 3 9.65 6.72 2.76
C ALA A 3 10.92 6.52 3.62
N TYR A 4 12.08 6.37 2.95
CA TYR A 4 13.39 6.17 3.57
C TYR A 4 14.51 6.60 2.60
N ASP A 5 15.77 6.47 2.99
CA ASP A 5 16.91 6.89 2.17
C ASP A 5 17.01 6.09 0.86
N GLU A 6 17.38 6.75 -0.24
CA GLU A 6 17.48 6.15 -1.58
C GLU A 6 18.50 5.02 -1.65
N THR A 7 19.51 5.03 -0.78
CA THR A 7 20.53 3.97 -0.72
C THR A 7 19.95 2.57 -0.44
N TYR A 8 18.79 2.49 0.22
CA TYR A 8 18.10 1.23 0.49
C TYR A 8 17.06 0.84 -0.56
N LEU A 9 16.78 1.72 -1.53
CA LEU A 9 15.68 1.54 -2.46
C LEU A 9 15.86 0.30 -3.34
N PHE A 10 17.04 0.15 -3.92
CA PHE A 10 17.33 -0.97 -4.82
C PHE A 10 17.15 -2.33 -4.13
N GLY A 11 17.75 -2.49 -2.93
CA GLY A 11 17.60 -3.72 -2.14
C GLY A 11 16.17 -3.98 -1.71
N ALA A 12 15.39 -2.95 -1.39
CA ALA A 12 13.97 -3.09 -1.11
C ALA A 12 13.18 -3.58 -2.34
N MET A 13 13.48 -3.04 -3.52
CA MET A 13 12.84 -3.43 -4.77
C MET A 13 13.15 -4.89 -5.13
N GLU A 14 14.41 -5.32 -5.00
CA GLU A 14 14.81 -6.73 -5.15
C GLU A 14 14.05 -7.62 -4.15
N THR A 15 14.09 -7.27 -2.86
CA THR A 15 13.47 -8.07 -1.79
C THR A 15 11.97 -8.25 -2.03
N LEU A 16 11.25 -7.18 -2.38
CA LEU A 16 9.81 -7.28 -2.61
C LEU A 16 9.49 -8.00 -3.93
N GLY A 17 10.27 -7.79 -4.98
CA GLY A 17 10.13 -8.53 -6.25
C GLY A 17 10.30 -10.03 -6.04
N GLU A 18 11.39 -10.43 -5.39
CA GLU A 18 11.66 -11.83 -5.05
C GLU A 18 10.56 -12.45 -4.18
N ALA A 19 9.99 -11.70 -3.23
CA ALA A 19 8.92 -12.22 -2.38
C ALA A 19 7.64 -12.54 -3.17
N PHE A 20 7.27 -11.67 -4.12
CA PHE A 20 6.13 -11.90 -5.01
C PHE A 20 6.39 -13.06 -5.98
N ASP A 21 7.60 -13.16 -6.53
CA ASP A 21 8.00 -14.29 -7.37
C ASP A 21 7.95 -15.61 -6.59
N CYS A 22 8.48 -15.63 -5.36
CA CYS A 22 8.45 -16.79 -4.48
C CYS A 22 7.01 -17.22 -4.18
N ALA A 23 6.13 -16.27 -3.87
CA ALA A 23 4.72 -16.55 -3.63
C ALA A 23 4.08 -17.29 -4.81
N ALA A 24 4.21 -16.77 -6.01
CA ALA A 24 3.57 -17.35 -7.18
C ALA A 24 4.24 -18.64 -7.66
N ASN A 25 5.56 -18.62 -7.82
CA ASN A 25 6.28 -19.66 -8.57
C ASN A 25 6.82 -20.79 -7.68
N ARG A 26 6.96 -20.57 -6.36
CA ARG A 26 7.45 -21.60 -5.42
C ARG A 26 6.38 -22.10 -4.45
N ALA A 27 5.43 -21.25 -4.07
CA ALA A 27 4.40 -21.59 -3.10
C ALA A 27 3.00 -21.81 -3.70
N ASP A 28 2.84 -21.63 -5.02
CA ASP A 28 1.54 -21.66 -5.71
C ASP A 28 0.50 -20.73 -5.05
N MET A 29 0.99 -19.61 -4.49
CA MET A 29 0.20 -18.61 -3.80
C MET A 29 -0.07 -17.44 -4.75
N PRO A 30 -1.34 -17.09 -5.03
CA PRO A 30 -1.65 -15.94 -5.87
C PRO A 30 -1.01 -14.65 -5.33
N PRO A 31 -0.36 -13.82 -6.18
CA PRO A 31 0.26 -12.55 -5.76
C PRO A 31 -0.66 -11.65 -4.94
N GLN A 32 -1.93 -11.55 -5.33
CA GLN A 32 -2.93 -10.79 -4.58
C GLN A 32 -3.08 -11.31 -3.14
N ARG A 33 -3.13 -12.64 -2.96
CA ARG A 33 -3.23 -13.26 -1.63
C ARG A 33 -1.99 -12.98 -0.79
N PHE A 34 -0.79 -13.08 -1.38
CA PHE A 34 0.44 -12.75 -0.67
C PHE A 34 0.43 -11.31 -0.18
N PHE A 35 0.06 -10.36 -1.05
CA PHE A 35 0.00 -8.95 -0.67
C PHE A 35 -1.01 -8.65 0.42
N ASP A 36 -2.19 -9.29 0.38
CA ASP A 36 -3.20 -9.16 1.44
C ASP A 36 -2.64 -9.64 2.79
N LEU A 37 -1.91 -10.76 2.81
CA LEU A 37 -1.24 -11.26 4.00
C LEU A 37 -0.15 -10.29 4.47
N PHE A 38 0.71 -9.84 3.56
CA PHE A 38 1.77 -8.88 3.83
C PHE A 38 1.23 -7.61 4.51
N VAL A 39 0.19 -7.01 3.95
CA VAL A 39 -0.48 -5.81 4.48
C VAL A 39 -1.21 -6.08 5.81
N SER A 40 -1.69 -7.30 6.04
CA SER A 40 -2.36 -7.67 7.29
C SER A 40 -1.41 -7.85 8.48
N THR A 41 -0.11 -8.03 8.20
CA THR A 41 0.94 -8.14 9.21
C THR A 41 1.59 -6.79 9.49
N ASP A 42 2.41 -6.71 10.53
CA ASP A 42 3.24 -5.54 10.84
C ASP A 42 4.48 -5.42 9.93
N ILE A 43 4.75 -6.42 9.08
CA ILE A 43 5.90 -6.43 8.16
C ILE A 43 5.75 -5.32 7.12
N ALA A 44 4.56 -5.13 6.54
CA ALA A 44 4.34 -4.08 5.56
C ALA A 44 4.60 -2.67 6.11
N GLU A 45 4.25 -2.44 7.38
CA GLU A 45 4.54 -1.16 8.03
C GLU A 45 6.04 -0.98 8.29
N ALA A 46 6.72 -2.02 8.77
CA ALA A 46 8.17 -1.99 9.00
C ALA A 46 8.98 -1.86 7.70
N PHE A 47 8.57 -2.54 6.63
CA PHE A 47 9.17 -2.37 5.30
C PHE A 47 8.96 -0.94 4.81
N GLY A 48 7.71 -0.46 4.84
CA GLY A 48 7.34 0.88 4.37
C GLY A 48 7.96 2.02 5.18
N SER A 49 8.44 1.76 6.40
CA SER A 49 9.20 2.71 7.22
C SER A 49 10.72 2.58 7.05
N GLY A 50 11.20 1.74 6.14
CA GLY A 50 12.63 1.57 5.86
C GLY A 50 13.40 0.76 6.90
N SER A 51 12.76 -0.21 7.57
CA SER A 51 13.44 -1.10 8.51
C SER A 51 14.62 -1.81 7.84
N PRO A 52 15.87 -1.63 8.30
CA PRO A 52 17.05 -2.23 7.67
C PRO A 52 16.96 -3.75 7.52
N ARG A 53 16.23 -4.42 8.42
CA ARG A 53 15.96 -5.86 8.32
C ARG A 53 15.31 -6.21 6.98
N TYR A 54 14.36 -5.41 6.49
CA TYR A 54 13.57 -5.75 5.31
C TYR A 54 14.04 -5.04 4.04
N VAL A 55 14.62 -3.84 4.14
CA VAL A 55 15.07 -3.10 2.95
C VAL A 55 16.52 -3.39 2.54
N ALA A 56 17.29 -4.09 3.38
CA ALA A 56 18.70 -4.38 3.12
C ALA A 56 19.20 -5.73 3.66
N GLY A 57 18.53 -6.28 4.69
CA GLY A 57 19.06 -7.42 5.44
C GLY A 57 18.42 -8.77 5.15
N ALA A 58 17.22 -8.81 4.58
CA ALA A 58 16.46 -10.04 4.33
C ALA A 58 16.36 -10.29 2.83
N SER A 59 16.33 -11.56 2.43
CA SER A 59 15.95 -11.96 1.07
C SER A 59 14.45 -11.87 0.86
N GLY A 60 13.99 -11.86 -0.39
CA GLY A 60 12.55 -11.91 -0.65
C GLY A 60 11.88 -13.20 -0.20
N ILE A 61 12.61 -14.32 -0.20
CA ILE A 61 12.12 -15.60 0.32
C ILE A 61 11.90 -15.50 1.84
N GLU A 62 12.84 -14.90 2.57
CA GLU A 62 12.69 -14.67 4.01
C GLU A 62 11.51 -13.74 4.31
N LEU A 63 11.34 -12.68 3.51
CA LEU A 63 10.19 -11.79 3.62
C LEU A 63 8.87 -12.54 3.41
N PHE A 64 8.80 -13.39 2.38
CA PHE A 64 7.64 -14.21 2.08
C PHE A 64 7.32 -15.20 3.21
N LEU A 65 8.33 -15.94 3.68
CA LEU A 65 8.16 -16.93 4.75
C LEU A 65 7.78 -16.30 6.08
N GLU A 66 8.41 -15.20 6.47
CA GLU A 66 8.06 -14.45 7.69
C GLU A 66 6.61 -13.92 7.59
N THR A 67 6.20 -13.43 6.42
CA THR A 67 4.81 -13.01 6.18
C THR A 67 3.83 -14.14 6.38
N CYS A 68 4.10 -15.31 5.79
CA CYS A 68 3.25 -16.49 5.96
C CYS A 68 3.23 -16.94 7.42
N TYR A 69 4.39 -17.01 8.08
CA TYR A 69 4.51 -17.40 9.48
C TYR A 69 3.69 -16.47 10.40
N ARG A 70 3.80 -15.15 10.23
CA ARG A 70 3.02 -14.18 11.02
C ARG A 70 1.53 -14.24 10.75
N ALA A 71 1.15 -14.61 9.53
CA ALA A 71 -0.24 -14.88 9.19
C ALA A 71 -0.75 -16.27 9.64
N GLY A 72 0.11 -17.10 10.26
CA GLY A 72 -0.25 -18.45 10.69
C GLY A 72 -0.41 -19.45 9.55
N ILE A 73 0.25 -19.20 8.41
CA ILE A 73 0.23 -20.04 7.21
C ILE A 73 1.56 -20.77 7.09
N ASP A 74 1.49 -22.10 6.98
CA ASP A 74 2.62 -22.91 6.53
C ASP A 74 2.70 -22.85 5.00
N ALA A 75 3.73 -22.20 4.49
CA ALA A 75 3.91 -22.01 3.05
C ALA A 75 4.52 -23.23 2.35
N GLY A 76 5.06 -24.21 3.09
CA GLY A 76 5.68 -25.40 2.51
C GLY A 76 6.92 -25.13 1.63
N VAL A 77 7.47 -23.91 1.68
CA VAL A 77 8.65 -23.51 0.90
C VAL A 77 9.91 -23.71 1.74
N ALA A 78 10.89 -24.41 1.18
CA ALA A 78 12.21 -24.52 1.79
C ALA A 78 13.00 -23.21 1.61
N LEU A 79 13.74 -22.80 2.64
CA LEU A 79 14.77 -21.77 2.51
C LEU A 79 15.88 -22.31 1.59
N THR A 80 16.11 -21.66 0.46
CA THR A 80 17.19 -21.99 -0.48
C THR A 80 17.97 -20.74 -0.89
N ASP A 81 19.20 -20.93 -1.35
CA ASP A 81 20.04 -19.87 -1.93
C ASP A 81 19.68 -19.57 -3.39
N ASP A 82 18.59 -20.16 -3.92
CA ASP A 82 18.18 -19.94 -5.30
C ASP A 82 17.63 -18.52 -5.46
N VAL A 83 18.32 -17.71 -6.23
CA VAL A 83 17.91 -16.33 -6.55
C VAL A 83 16.82 -16.37 -7.63
N SER A 84 15.83 -15.48 -7.54
CA SER A 84 14.87 -15.30 -8.64
C SER A 84 15.61 -14.76 -9.88
N ILE A 85 15.19 -15.19 -11.07
CA ILE A 85 15.77 -14.67 -12.32
C ILE A 85 15.32 -13.23 -12.59
N GLY A 86 14.26 -12.75 -11.92
CA GLY A 86 13.83 -11.34 -11.99
C GLY A 86 13.00 -10.96 -13.22
N ASP A 87 12.68 -11.91 -14.10
CA ASP A 87 12.07 -11.64 -15.42
C ASP A 87 10.53 -11.83 -15.46
N GLY A 88 9.90 -12.16 -14.33
CA GLY A 88 8.47 -12.45 -14.22
C GLY A 88 7.60 -11.22 -13.98
N ALA A 89 6.32 -11.30 -14.36
CA ALA A 89 5.35 -10.23 -14.09
C ALA A 89 5.12 -10.04 -12.58
N GLU A 90 5.26 -11.11 -11.81
CA GLU A 90 5.16 -11.15 -10.36
C GLU A 90 6.35 -10.46 -9.69
N TYR A 91 7.57 -10.77 -10.14
CA TYR A 91 8.77 -10.07 -9.69
C TYR A 91 8.68 -8.57 -10.00
N TRP A 92 8.36 -8.22 -11.25
CA TRP A 92 8.19 -6.83 -11.65
C TRP A 92 7.12 -6.12 -10.82
N CYS A 93 6.02 -6.81 -10.48
CA CYS A 93 4.98 -6.24 -9.64
C CYS A 93 5.51 -5.85 -8.26
N GLY A 94 6.24 -6.75 -7.57
CA GLY A 94 6.87 -6.43 -6.29
C GLY A 94 7.89 -5.30 -6.40
N TRP A 95 8.69 -5.30 -7.47
CA TRP A 95 9.70 -4.27 -7.78
C TRP A 95 9.10 -2.86 -7.88
N VAL A 96 8.10 -2.68 -8.76
CA VAL A 96 7.48 -1.36 -8.98
C VAL A 96 6.61 -0.91 -7.80
N LEU A 97 6.05 -1.86 -7.03
CA LEU A 97 5.31 -1.55 -5.81
C LEU A 97 6.21 -1.00 -4.72
N ALA A 98 7.41 -1.58 -4.52
CA ALA A 98 8.39 -1.05 -3.57
C ALA A 98 8.81 0.38 -3.98
N TYR A 99 9.08 0.59 -5.27
CA TYR A 99 9.41 1.92 -5.78
C TYR A 99 8.29 2.94 -5.54
N TRP A 100 7.05 2.61 -5.90
CA TRP A 100 5.92 3.52 -5.74
C TRP A 100 5.63 3.81 -4.26
N GLN A 101 5.75 2.81 -3.38
CA GLN A 101 5.65 2.98 -1.94
C GLN A 101 6.70 3.97 -1.43
N TRP A 102 7.96 3.77 -1.81
CA TRP A 102 9.06 4.63 -1.41
C TRP A 102 8.89 6.06 -1.94
N ALA A 103 8.56 6.23 -3.21
CA ALA A 103 8.45 7.53 -3.87
C ALA A 103 7.28 8.36 -3.31
N SER A 104 6.16 7.71 -3.02
CA SER A 104 4.96 8.37 -2.48
C SER A 104 4.99 8.56 -0.96
N GLY A 105 5.80 7.76 -0.25
CA GLY A 105 5.79 7.69 1.21
C GLY A 105 4.49 7.10 1.79
N ARG A 106 3.60 6.57 0.94
CA ARG A 106 2.32 5.98 1.35
C ARG A 106 2.59 4.63 2.03
N PRO A 107 1.93 4.30 3.14
CA PRO A 107 1.92 2.93 3.67
C PRO A 107 1.32 1.94 2.66
N PHE A 108 1.78 0.69 2.62
CA PHE A 108 1.22 -0.32 1.71
C PHE A 108 -0.29 -0.55 1.89
N ARG A 109 -0.80 -0.42 3.13
CA ARG A 109 -2.25 -0.42 3.40
C ARG A 109 -3.03 0.63 2.61
N THR A 110 -2.42 1.77 2.32
CA THR A 110 -3.05 2.85 1.55
C THR A 110 -2.98 2.52 0.07
N ILE A 111 -1.86 1.95 -0.38
CA ILE A 111 -1.69 1.42 -1.74
C ILE A 111 -2.72 0.33 -2.04
N ALA A 112 -2.92 -0.62 -1.12
CA ALA A 112 -3.86 -1.74 -1.24
C ALA A 112 -5.32 -1.30 -1.41
N ARG A 113 -5.67 -0.10 -0.95
CA ARG A 113 -7.03 0.45 -1.11
C ARG A 113 -7.22 1.16 -2.44
N ALA A 114 -6.13 1.56 -3.08
CA ALA A 114 -6.13 2.33 -4.30
C ALA A 114 -6.04 1.43 -5.55
N ILE A 115 -5.34 0.31 -5.48
CA ILE A 115 -5.19 -0.63 -6.60
C ILE A 115 -5.00 -2.07 -6.08
N THR A 116 -5.49 -3.05 -6.85
CA THR A 116 -5.22 -4.47 -6.60
C THR A 116 -3.92 -4.92 -7.28
N ILE A 117 -3.29 -5.96 -6.76
CA ILE A 117 -2.09 -6.57 -7.36
C ILE A 117 -2.38 -7.09 -8.76
N ASP A 118 -3.54 -7.71 -8.98
CA ASP A 118 -3.93 -8.18 -10.31
C ASP A 118 -4.00 -7.02 -11.32
N GLN A 119 -4.46 -5.85 -10.89
CA GLN A 119 -4.47 -4.64 -11.71
C GLN A 119 -3.05 -4.12 -11.99
N VAL A 120 -2.12 -4.26 -11.04
CA VAL A 120 -0.71 -3.91 -11.25
C VAL A 120 -0.09 -4.89 -12.25
N ILE A 121 -0.20 -6.20 -12.04
CA ILE A 121 0.32 -7.25 -12.94
C ILE A 121 -0.23 -7.08 -14.37
N ALA A 122 -1.50 -6.71 -14.53
CA ALA A 122 -2.08 -6.44 -15.85
C ALA A 122 -1.38 -5.29 -16.61
N LEU A 123 -0.60 -4.45 -15.93
CA LEU A 123 0.21 -3.39 -16.52
C LEU A 123 1.61 -3.86 -16.93
N TYR A 124 1.97 -5.13 -16.72
CA TYR A 124 3.30 -5.64 -17.03
C TYR A 124 3.72 -5.36 -18.47
N HIS A 125 3.04 -5.92 -19.49
CA HIS A 125 3.47 -5.74 -20.87
C HIS A 125 3.56 -4.26 -21.31
N PRO A 126 2.58 -3.38 -21.01
CA PRO A 126 2.69 -1.99 -21.41
C PRO A 126 3.74 -1.15 -20.65
N TRP A 127 4.18 -1.59 -19.45
CA TRP A 127 5.00 -0.77 -18.55
C TRP A 127 6.33 -1.37 -18.11
N HIS A 128 6.60 -2.66 -18.30
CA HIS A 128 7.82 -3.31 -17.80
C HIS A 128 9.12 -2.78 -18.41
N GLU A 129 9.06 -2.17 -19.59
CA GLU A 129 10.19 -1.45 -20.21
C GLU A 129 10.26 0.04 -19.82
N ALA A 130 9.23 0.57 -19.16
CA ALA A 130 9.20 1.95 -18.70
C ALA A 130 9.96 2.10 -17.37
N SER A 131 10.44 3.32 -17.10
CA SER A 131 11.05 3.61 -15.80
C SER A 131 10.02 3.55 -14.67
N GLU A 132 10.50 3.23 -13.47
CA GLU A 132 9.70 3.13 -12.26
C GLU A 132 9.12 4.50 -11.85
N GLU A 133 9.83 5.58 -12.17
CA GLU A 133 9.33 6.96 -12.09
C GLU A 133 8.03 7.15 -12.87
N ARG A 134 8.01 6.74 -14.14
CA ARG A 134 6.82 6.87 -15.00
C ARG A 134 5.68 6.00 -14.51
N PHE A 135 5.98 4.80 -14.03
CA PHE A 135 4.99 3.95 -13.39
C PHE A 135 4.37 4.65 -12.17
N ALA A 136 5.20 5.19 -11.27
CA ALA A 136 4.72 5.90 -10.08
C ALA A 136 3.88 7.14 -10.46
N GLU A 137 4.27 7.91 -11.48
CA GLU A 137 3.49 9.06 -11.97
C GLU A 137 2.09 8.66 -12.47
N GLU A 138 1.99 7.57 -13.24
CA GLU A 138 0.72 7.05 -13.73
C GLU A 138 -0.14 6.52 -12.58
N MET A 139 0.47 5.83 -11.62
CA MET A 139 -0.21 5.35 -10.43
C MET A 139 -0.77 6.51 -9.60
N GLU A 140 0.03 7.55 -9.35
CA GLU A 140 -0.41 8.76 -8.67
C GLU A 140 -1.53 9.48 -9.43
N ARG A 141 -1.49 9.50 -10.78
CA ARG A 141 -2.58 10.03 -11.60
C ARG A 141 -3.89 9.26 -11.39
N ARG A 142 -3.83 7.93 -11.34
CA ARG A 142 -5.00 7.06 -11.07
C ARG A 142 -5.55 7.33 -9.68
N VAL A 143 -4.70 7.38 -8.65
CA VAL A 143 -5.15 7.66 -7.28
C VAL A 143 -5.80 9.04 -7.14
N ARG A 144 -5.25 10.08 -7.78
CA ARG A 144 -5.85 11.41 -7.79
C ARG A 144 -7.25 11.45 -8.42
N SER A 145 -7.54 10.56 -9.37
CA SER A 145 -8.85 10.48 -10.01
C SER A 145 -9.90 9.73 -9.18
N GLN A 146 -9.49 9.06 -8.09
CA GLN A 146 -10.40 8.35 -7.19
C GLN A 146 -11.06 9.32 -6.20
N ASP A 147 -12.16 8.86 -5.59
CA ASP A 147 -12.82 9.57 -4.52
C ASP A 147 -11.88 9.83 -3.33
N ALA A 148 -12.13 10.91 -2.60
CA ALA A 148 -11.39 11.22 -1.37
C ALA A 148 -11.50 10.04 -0.38
N PRO A 149 -10.44 9.71 0.39
CA PRO A 149 -10.46 8.62 1.36
C PRO A 149 -11.65 8.69 2.32
N LEU A 150 -11.98 9.90 2.80
CA LEU A 150 -13.15 10.14 3.65
C LEU A 150 -14.46 9.66 2.99
N LYS A 151 -14.65 9.97 1.70
CA LYS A 151 -15.84 9.59 0.93
C LYS A 151 -15.88 8.07 0.73
N ALA A 152 -14.78 7.49 0.27
CA ALA A 152 -14.68 6.06 0.00
C ALA A 152 -14.97 5.22 1.25
N ILE A 153 -14.40 5.61 2.40
CA ILE A 153 -14.62 4.92 3.68
C ILE A 153 -16.06 5.09 4.15
N ARG A 154 -16.61 6.31 4.08
CA ARG A 154 -17.99 6.58 4.46
C ARG A 154 -18.96 5.70 3.68
N GLU A 155 -18.79 5.59 2.37
CA GLU A 155 -19.66 4.81 1.49
C GLU A 155 -19.50 3.31 1.73
N ALA A 156 -18.28 2.83 1.96
CA ALA A 156 -18.03 1.44 2.36
C ALA A 156 -18.69 1.06 3.70
N ARG A 157 -18.97 2.03 4.57
CA ARG A 157 -19.72 1.85 5.82
C ARG A 157 -21.22 2.10 5.68
N GLY A 158 -21.73 2.35 4.47
CA GLY A 158 -23.14 2.60 4.21
C GLY A 158 -23.68 3.90 4.80
N LEU A 159 -22.81 4.86 5.13
CA LEU A 159 -23.21 6.13 5.74
C LEU A 159 -23.47 7.20 4.68
N THR A 160 -24.50 8.01 4.88
CA THR A 160 -24.67 9.26 4.14
C THR A 160 -23.78 10.36 4.73
N GLN A 161 -23.52 11.44 3.98
CA GLN A 161 -22.77 12.59 4.51
C GLN A 161 -23.44 13.17 5.78
N ARG A 162 -24.78 13.20 5.80
CA ARG A 162 -25.56 13.62 6.97
C ARG A 162 -25.44 12.63 8.12
N GLY A 163 -25.51 11.32 7.84
CA GLY A 163 -25.34 10.29 8.87
C GLY A 163 -23.95 10.36 9.54
N LEU A 164 -22.89 10.60 8.75
CA LEU A 164 -21.56 10.81 9.31
C LEU A 164 -21.46 12.10 10.12
N ALA A 165 -22.12 13.19 9.68
CA ALA A 165 -22.16 14.44 10.43
C ALA A 165 -22.80 14.25 11.81
N GLU A 166 -23.94 13.54 11.87
CA GLU A 166 -24.65 13.24 13.11
C GLU A 166 -23.82 12.32 14.04
N ALA A 167 -23.14 11.30 13.49
CA ALA A 167 -22.34 10.36 14.27
C ALA A 167 -21.01 10.94 14.79
N SER A 168 -20.36 11.80 14.00
CA SER A 168 -19.04 12.38 14.34
C SER A 168 -19.15 13.72 15.07
N GLY A 169 -20.27 14.43 14.96
CA GLY A 169 -20.40 15.82 15.43
C GLY A 169 -19.65 16.85 14.56
N VAL A 170 -19.05 16.43 13.43
CA VAL A 170 -18.46 17.33 12.43
C VAL A 170 -19.57 17.86 11.53
N SER A 171 -19.52 19.15 11.18
CA SER A 171 -20.58 19.75 10.38
C SER A 171 -20.67 19.12 8.98
N LEU A 172 -21.90 18.97 8.48
CA LEU A 172 -22.16 18.45 7.12
C LEU A 172 -21.37 19.21 6.06
N ARG A 173 -21.29 20.54 6.19
CA ARG A 173 -20.53 21.39 5.28
C ARG A 173 -19.03 21.04 5.28
N ALA A 174 -18.44 20.76 6.43
CA ALA A 174 -17.03 20.39 6.51
C ALA A 174 -16.79 19.04 5.83
N ILE A 175 -17.64 18.03 6.09
CA ILE A 175 -17.55 16.72 5.42
C ILE A 175 -17.63 16.88 3.91
N GLN A 176 -18.60 17.65 3.40
CA GLN A 176 -18.74 17.93 1.96
C GLN A 176 -17.48 18.58 1.37
N GLN A 177 -16.91 19.57 2.06
CA GLN A 177 -15.70 20.27 1.62
C GLN A 177 -14.48 19.34 1.58
N TYR A 178 -14.33 18.44 2.55
CA TYR A 178 -13.25 17.45 2.54
C TYR A 178 -13.45 16.43 1.42
N GLU A 179 -14.66 15.86 1.27
CA GLU A 179 -14.94 14.85 0.22
C GLU A 179 -14.79 15.39 -1.21
N GLN A 180 -15.05 16.68 -1.40
CA GLN A 180 -14.89 17.37 -2.70
C GLN A 180 -13.49 17.96 -2.89
N ARG A 181 -12.56 17.76 -1.93
CA ARG A 181 -11.22 18.35 -1.92
C ARG A 181 -11.20 19.89 -2.03
N CYS A 182 -12.32 20.54 -1.67
CA CYS A 182 -12.38 22.00 -1.55
C CYS A 182 -11.66 22.51 -0.30
N LYS A 183 -11.46 21.63 0.68
CA LYS A 183 -10.64 21.89 1.86
C LYS A 183 -9.72 20.70 2.06
N ASP A 184 -8.46 21.00 2.34
CA ASP A 184 -7.48 19.99 2.67
C ASP A 184 -7.82 19.36 4.04
N ILE A 185 -7.98 18.03 4.03
CA ILE A 185 -8.26 17.23 5.21
C ILE A 185 -7.00 17.01 6.05
N ASN A 186 -5.81 17.08 5.46
CA ASN A 186 -4.52 16.88 6.14
C ASN A 186 -4.27 17.98 7.20
N VAL A 187 -4.73 19.21 6.94
CA VAL A 187 -4.69 20.33 7.89
C VAL A 187 -5.93 20.45 8.78
N ALA A 188 -6.83 19.47 8.76
CA ALA A 188 -8.00 19.49 9.64
C ALA A 188 -7.58 19.38 11.12
N ARG A 189 -8.36 20.01 12.01
CA ARG A 189 -8.09 19.92 13.45
C ARG A 189 -8.09 18.46 13.89
N GLY A 190 -7.08 18.04 14.66
CA GLY A 190 -6.94 16.66 15.13
C GLY A 190 -8.18 16.11 15.83
N VAL A 191 -8.90 16.95 16.59
CA VAL A 191 -10.18 16.59 17.23
C VAL A 191 -11.28 16.22 16.21
N SER A 192 -11.31 16.88 15.06
CA SER A 192 -12.26 16.58 13.98
C SER A 192 -11.89 15.30 13.25
N LEU A 193 -10.59 15.09 12.97
CA LEU A 193 -10.09 13.86 12.37
C LEU A 193 -10.35 12.65 13.27
N TYR A 194 -10.05 12.76 14.56
CA TYR A 194 -10.33 11.71 15.54
C TYR A 194 -11.83 11.37 15.61
N ALA A 195 -12.70 12.38 15.62
CA ALA A 195 -14.14 12.16 15.66
C ALA A 195 -14.67 11.46 14.39
N LEU A 196 -14.18 11.84 13.21
CA LEU A 196 -14.50 11.17 11.94
C LEU A 196 -13.99 9.73 11.93
N ALA A 197 -12.73 9.51 12.28
CA ALA A 197 -12.10 8.18 12.31
C ALA A 197 -12.83 7.24 13.27
N ARG A 198 -13.20 7.73 14.46
CA ARG A 198 -13.99 6.96 15.43
C ARG A 198 -15.38 6.61 14.90
N ALA A 199 -16.09 7.56 14.29
CA ALA A 199 -17.41 7.32 13.70
C ALA A 199 -17.35 6.33 12.52
N LEU A 200 -16.26 6.37 11.75
CA LEU A 200 -16.01 5.49 10.62
C LEU A 200 -15.34 4.16 11.01
N GLY A 201 -14.96 3.96 12.27
CA GLY A 201 -14.21 2.79 12.72
C GLY A 201 -12.95 2.52 11.89
N CYS A 202 -12.17 3.56 11.62
CA CYS A 202 -10.87 3.49 10.95
C CYS A 202 -9.83 4.28 11.77
N ARG A 203 -8.56 4.25 11.34
CA ARG A 203 -7.54 5.12 11.94
C ARG A 203 -7.60 6.52 11.34
N ILE A 204 -6.94 7.48 11.99
CA ILE A 204 -6.86 8.86 11.49
C ILE A 204 -6.08 8.89 10.17
N GLU A 205 -5.01 8.11 10.08
CA GLU A 205 -4.12 8.03 8.92
C GLU A 205 -4.85 7.51 7.68
N ASP A 206 -5.92 6.75 7.87
CA ASP A 206 -6.76 6.23 6.79
C ASP A 206 -7.59 7.34 6.11
N LEU A 207 -7.70 8.52 6.73
CA LEU A 207 -8.42 9.68 6.21
C LEU A 207 -7.52 10.64 5.41
N PHE A 208 -6.20 10.51 5.52
CA PHE A 208 -5.27 11.44 4.89
C PHE A 208 -5.19 11.24 3.38
N GLU A 209 -4.97 12.36 2.67
CA GLU A 209 -4.61 12.37 1.27
C GLU A 209 -3.10 12.51 1.11
N TYR A 210 -2.53 11.83 0.13
CA TYR A 210 -1.09 11.91 -0.14
C TYR A 210 -0.86 12.66 -1.47
N PRO A 211 0.25 13.41 -1.57
CA PRO A 211 1.33 13.54 -0.59
C PRO A 211 0.91 14.30 0.69
N LEU A 212 1.55 13.97 1.81
CA LEU A 212 1.47 14.75 3.04
C LEU A 212 2.47 15.90 2.89
N ASP A 213 1.96 17.12 2.68
CA ASP A 213 2.75 18.35 2.55
C ASP A 213 3.25 18.89 3.90
#